data_AF-A0ABD1FTQ8-F1
#
_entry.id   AF-A0ABD1FTQ8-F1
#
_cell.length_a   1.000
_cell.length_b   1.000
_cell.length_c   1.000
_cell.angle_alpha   90.00
_cell.angle_beta   90.00
_cell.angle_gamma   90.00
#
_symmetry.space_group_name_H-M   'P 1'
#
loop_
_entity.id
_entity.type
_entity.pdbx_description
1 polymer ?
#
loop_
_entity_poly.entity_id
_entity_poly.type
_entity_poly.pdbx_seq_one_letter_code
_entity_poly.pdbx_strand_id
1 'polypeptide(L)'
;MPHVSIHEFMRPRSRDKKLQEEWAVTLKSVEDIYEKFMSFCLGKLRSSPWSELDGLQPETKIINENLGSINLKGFLTINSQPAVNGAKSDSPTVGWGGPGGYVYQKAYVEFFCSPERLTALVGQCKQFPSLTYLAVNKEGSLKSNVSNNDVNAVTWGVFPAKEIIQPTVVDPASFMVWKDKAFEIWSRVWANLYPEADPSRKVIEEVKSSYYLVSLVDNDYVHGDLFAVFNSI
;
A
#
# COMPACT_ATOMS: atom_id res chain seq x y z
N MET A 1 21.42 40.97 2.48
CA MET A 1 20.58 39.78 2.22
C MET A 1 20.84 39.36 0.78
N PRO A 2 21.37 38.17 0.51
CA PRO A 2 21.63 37.75 -0.86
C PRO A 2 20.31 37.42 -1.55
N HIS A 3 20.14 37.96 -2.76
CA HIS A 3 19.04 37.69 -3.66
C HIS A 3 19.04 36.22 -4.07
N VAL A 4 18.10 35.43 -3.54
CA VAL A 4 17.77 34.10 -4.07
C VAL A 4 16.93 34.31 -5.34
N SER A 5 17.49 33.91 -6.47
CA SER A 5 16.84 33.95 -7.78
C SER A 5 15.71 32.92 -7.85
N ILE A 6 14.59 33.30 -8.45
CA ILE A 6 13.38 32.47 -8.68
C ILE A 6 13.72 31.15 -9.40
N HIS A 7 14.89 31.05 -10.05
CA HIS A 7 15.38 29.81 -10.66
C HIS A 7 15.75 28.68 -9.68
N GLU A 8 15.93 28.94 -8.38
CA GLU A 8 16.20 27.87 -7.40
C GLU A 8 14.94 27.07 -6.99
N PHE A 9 13.73 27.55 -7.31
CA PHE A 9 12.47 26.85 -7.02
C PHE A 9 12.05 25.81 -8.08
N MET A 10 12.78 25.69 -9.19
CA MET A 10 12.41 24.80 -10.31
C MET A 10 13.39 23.66 -10.56
N ARG A 11 14.27 23.34 -9.60
CA ARG A 11 15.03 22.09 -9.68
C ARG A 11 14.11 20.95 -9.23
N PRO A 12 13.87 19.92 -10.06
CA PRO A 12 13.17 18.73 -9.63
C PRO A 12 13.84 18.22 -8.35
N ARG A 13 13.05 17.90 -7.32
CA ARG A 13 13.61 17.29 -6.12
C ARG A 13 14.29 15.98 -6.54
N SER A 14 15.31 15.54 -5.82
CA SER A 14 16.01 14.28 -6.13
C SER A 14 15.04 13.10 -6.29
N ARG A 15 13.95 13.10 -5.51
CA ARG A 15 12.82 12.17 -5.63
C ARG A 15 12.14 12.24 -7.00
N ASP A 16 11.82 13.44 -7.49
CA ASP A 16 11.09 13.62 -8.75
C ASP A 16 11.92 13.11 -9.93
N LYS A 17 13.23 13.37 -9.92
CA LYS A 17 14.16 12.84 -10.93
C LYS A 17 14.19 11.31 -10.91
N LYS A 18 14.28 10.72 -9.72
CA LYS A 18 14.31 9.26 -9.55
C LYS A 18 12.99 8.61 -9.97
N LEU A 19 11.87 9.25 -9.63
CA LEU A 19 10.55 8.80 -10.02
C LEU A 19 10.39 8.85 -11.55
N GLN A 20 10.86 9.91 -12.20
CA GLN A 20 10.90 10.00 -13.67
C GLN A 20 11.74 8.86 -14.27
N GLU A 21 12.97 8.65 -13.78
CA GLU A 21 13.89 7.62 -14.30
C GLU A 21 13.36 6.21 -14.09
N GLU A 22 12.79 5.93 -12.92
CA GLU A 22 12.32 4.59 -12.57
C GLU A 22 10.92 4.33 -13.16
N TRP A 23 9.98 5.27 -13.16
CA TRP A 23 8.57 5.02 -13.44
C TRP A 23 8.08 5.52 -14.79
N ALA A 24 8.77 6.44 -15.47
CA ALA A 24 8.39 6.95 -16.79
C ALA A 24 8.93 6.06 -17.93
N VAL A 25 8.62 4.77 -17.88
CA VAL A 25 8.96 3.78 -18.92
C VAL A 25 7.77 3.55 -19.86
N THR A 26 8.01 3.06 -21.07
CA THR A 26 6.90 2.73 -21.98
C THR A 26 6.00 1.64 -21.37
N LEU A 27 4.70 1.91 -21.27
CA LEU A 27 3.69 0.95 -20.83
C LEU A 27 2.79 0.60 -22.03
N LYS A 28 2.82 -0.66 -22.44
CA LYS A 28 2.04 -1.22 -23.55
C LYS A 28 0.77 -1.88 -23.06
N SER A 29 0.79 -2.42 -21.84
CA SER A 29 -0.36 -3.06 -21.24
C SER A 29 -0.36 -2.93 -19.71
N VAL A 30 -1.41 -3.45 -19.09
CA VAL A 30 -1.57 -3.42 -17.64
C VAL A 30 -0.54 -4.31 -16.93
N GLU A 31 -0.05 -5.34 -17.60
CA GLU A 31 1.01 -6.22 -17.10
C GLU A 31 2.32 -5.46 -16.87
N ASP A 32 2.64 -4.44 -17.71
CA ASP A 32 3.81 -3.59 -17.47
C ASP A 32 3.69 -2.81 -16.16
N ILE A 33 2.46 -2.39 -15.79
CA ILE A 33 2.19 -1.79 -14.48
C ILE A 33 2.46 -2.82 -13.38
N TYR A 34 2.00 -4.07 -13.54
CA TYR A 34 2.20 -5.12 -12.53
C TYR A 34 3.69 -5.36 -12.26
N GLU A 35 4.51 -5.39 -13.31
CA GLU A 35 5.96 -5.52 -13.21
C GLU A 35 6.62 -4.35 -12.47
N LYS A 36 6.11 -3.11 -12.64
CA LYS A 36 6.60 -1.93 -11.90
C LYS A 36 6.40 -2.09 -10.39
N PHE A 37 5.18 -2.45 -9.98
CA PHE A 37 4.88 -2.64 -8.56
C PHE A 37 5.69 -3.81 -7.97
N MET A 38 5.75 -4.95 -8.67
CA MET A 38 6.58 -6.08 -8.25
C MET A 38 8.04 -5.67 -8.11
N SER A 39 8.60 -4.93 -9.08
CA SER A 39 10.00 -4.49 -9.05
C SER A 39 10.30 -3.58 -7.87
N PHE A 40 9.36 -2.70 -7.49
CA PHE A 40 9.47 -1.90 -6.27
C PHE A 40 9.47 -2.80 -5.03
N CYS A 41 8.51 -3.71 -4.89
CA CYS A 41 8.43 -4.61 -3.75
C CYS A 41 9.66 -5.51 -3.61
N LEU A 42 10.32 -5.90 -4.71
CA LEU A 42 11.59 -6.66 -4.66
C LEU A 42 12.83 -5.78 -4.46
N GLY A 43 12.68 -4.47 -4.29
CA GLY A 43 13.76 -3.52 -4.02
C GLY A 43 14.60 -3.17 -5.24
N LYS A 44 14.15 -3.54 -6.45
CA LYS A 44 14.80 -3.16 -7.72
C LYS A 44 14.56 -1.69 -8.06
N LEU A 45 13.44 -1.14 -7.59
CA LEU A 45 13.15 0.29 -7.61
C LEU A 45 13.26 0.82 -6.19
N ARG A 46 13.65 2.09 -6.05
CA ARG A 46 13.77 2.73 -4.74
C ARG A 46 12.74 3.83 -4.53
N SER A 47 12.04 4.26 -5.57
CA SER A 47 10.95 5.24 -5.49
C SER A 47 9.58 4.59 -5.70
N SER A 48 8.53 5.21 -5.16
CA SER A 48 7.13 4.86 -5.41
C SER A 48 6.28 6.14 -5.54
N PRO A 49 5.29 6.19 -6.45
CA PRO A 49 4.35 7.30 -6.52
C PRO A 49 3.56 7.48 -5.22
N TRP A 50 3.31 6.39 -4.48
CA TRP A 50 2.50 6.38 -3.24
C TRP A 50 3.31 6.52 -1.95
N SER A 51 4.64 6.57 -2.02
CA SER A 51 5.50 6.70 -0.84
C SER A 51 6.55 7.78 -1.01
N GLU A 52 6.81 8.53 0.07
CA GLU A 52 7.90 9.50 0.14
C GLU A 52 9.21 8.86 0.62
N LEU A 53 9.17 7.61 1.08
CA LEU A 53 10.32 6.88 1.59
C LEU A 53 11.25 6.45 0.44
N ASP A 54 12.56 6.50 0.69
CA ASP A 54 13.56 6.02 -0.26
C ASP A 54 13.93 4.56 0.03
N GLY A 55 13.51 3.67 -0.86
CA GLY A 55 13.69 2.23 -0.74
C GLY A 55 12.72 1.55 0.23
N LEU A 56 12.86 0.24 0.33
CA LEU A 56 12.03 -0.59 1.19
C LEU A 56 12.39 -0.42 2.66
N GLN A 57 11.37 -0.32 3.50
CA GLN A 57 11.54 -0.34 4.94
C GLN A 57 11.99 -1.74 5.41
N PRO A 58 12.72 -1.84 6.54
CA PRO A 58 13.15 -3.13 7.08
C PRO A 58 12.02 -4.14 7.24
N GLU A 59 10.84 -3.73 7.72
CA GLU A 59 9.68 -4.61 7.89
C GLU A 59 9.16 -5.16 6.56
N THR A 60 9.19 -4.37 5.48
CA THR A 60 8.72 -4.81 4.16
C THR A 60 9.55 -5.98 3.63
N LYS A 61 10.84 -6.06 3.99
CA LYS A 61 11.72 -7.16 3.59
C LYS A 61 11.28 -8.51 4.16
N ILE A 62 10.41 -8.54 5.18
CA ILE A 62 9.86 -9.78 5.74
C ILE A 62 8.85 -10.42 4.76
N ILE A 63 8.14 -9.60 3.98
CA ILE A 63 7.01 -10.02 3.13
C ILE A 63 7.17 -9.63 1.65
N ASN A 64 8.35 -9.15 1.25
CA ASN A 64 8.59 -8.57 -0.06
C ASN A 64 8.35 -9.54 -1.23
N GLU A 65 8.73 -10.81 -1.09
CA GLU A 65 8.49 -11.84 -2.10
C GLU A 65 6.99 -12.11 -2.29
N ASN A 66 6.24 -12.17 -1.18
CA ASN A 66 4.79 -12.31 -1.20
C ASN A 66 4.12 -11.10 -1.88
N LEU A 67 4.55 -9.88 -1.54
CA LEU A 67 4.10 -8.66 -2.19
C LEU A 67 4.40 -8.69 -3.70
N GLY A 68 5.63 -9.05 -4.09
CA GLY A 68 6.00 -9.18 -5.50
C GLY A 68 5.13 -10.18 -6.25
N SER A 69 4.83 -11.33 -5.63
CA SER A 69 3.97 -12.38 -6.18
C SER A 69 2.53 -11.87 -6.43
N ILE A 70 1.90 -11.23 -5.45
CA ILE A 70 0.52 -10.75 -5.61
C ILE A 70 0.42 -9.56 -6.57
N ASN A 71 1.46 -8.73 -6.68
CA ASN A 71 1.51 -7.65 -7.66
C ASN A 71 1.48 -8.21 -9.10
N LEU A 72 2.23 -9.29 -9.38
CA LEU A 72 2.17 -9.96 -10.68
C LEU A 72 0.81 -10.60 -10.98
N LYS A 73 0.01 -10.91 -9.96
CA LYS A 73 -1.37 -11.38 -10.10
C LYS A 73 -2.39 -10.24 -10.29
N GLY A 74 -1.95 -8.99 -10.30
CA GLY A 74 -2.80 -7.80 -10.49
C GLY A 74 -3.34 -7.18 -9.19
N PHE A 75 -2.74 -7.48 -8.03
CA PHE A 75 -3.04 -6.83 -6.75
C PHE A 75 -1.94 -5.80 -6.43
N LEU A 76 -2.14 -4.57 -6.91
CA LEU A 76 -1.14 -3.50 -6.97
C LEU A 76 -0.93 -2.80 -5.62
N THR A 77 -0.01 -3.32 -4.81
CA THR A 77 0.19 -2.94 -3.41
C THR A 77 0.80 -1.55 -3.25
N ILE A 78 0.16 -0.70 -2.47
CA ILE A 78 0.63 0.65 -2.14
C ILE A 78 1.00 0.82 -0.66
N ASN A 79 0.53 -0.06 0.21
CA ASN A 79 0.88 -0.09 1.62
C ASN A 79 0.81 -1.52 2.18
N SER A 80 1.62 -1.84 3.20
CA SER A 80 1.67 -3.17 3.80
C SER A 80 2.40 -3.17 5.14
N GLN A 81 2.06 -4.09 6.03
CA GLN A 81 2.86 -4.45 7.21
C GLN A 81 2.77 -5.95 7.49
N PRO A 82 3.83 -6.58 8.02
CA PRO A 82 3.82 -7.99 8.43
C PRO A 82 2.99 -8.20 9.71
N ALA A 83 2.65 -9.46 10.01
CA ALA A 83 2.19 -9.80 11.36
C ALA A 83 3.37 -9.78 12.34
N VAL A 84 3.16 -9.21 13.51
CA VAL A 84 4.15 -9.18 14.61
C VAL A 84 3.45 -9.57 15.90
N ASN A 85 3.99 -10.59 16.55
CA ASN A 85 3.48 -11.09 17.82
C ASN A 85 4.51 -10.90 18.94
N GLY A 86 4.49 -9.72 19.57
CA GLY A 86 5.31 -9.43 20.75
C GLY A 86 6.80 -9.28 20.45
N ALA A 87 7.16 -8.54 19.40
CA ALA A 87 8.55 -8.18 19.18
C ALA A 87 9.01 -7.15 20.23
N LYS A 88 10.30 -7.13 20.56
CA LYS A 88 10.87 -6.09 21.43
C LYS A 88 10.65 -4.71 20.82
N SER A 89 10.27 -3.74 21.65
CA SER A 89 9.98 -2.37 21.20
C SER A 89 11.20 -1.59 20.69
N ASP A 90 12.41 -2.08 20.92
CA ASP A 90 13.68 -1.57 20.36
C ASP A 90 14.20 -2.42 19.19
N SER A 91 13.36 -3.30 18.62
CA SER A 91 13.68 -4.05 17.42
C SER A 91 14.08 -3.09 16.28
N PRO A 92 15.21 -3.33 15.57
CA PRO A 92 15.64 -2.50 14.45
C PRO A 92 14.73 -2.63 13.22
N THR A 93 13.81 -3.60 13.22
CA THR A 93 12.94 -3.90 12.07
C THR A 93 11.54 -3.35 12.23
N VAL A 94 10.94 -3.50 13.41
CA VAL A 94 9.52 -3.17 13.68
C VAL A 94 9.33 -2.38 14.99
N GLY A 95 10.41 -2.09 15.72
CA GLY A 95 10.36 -1.48 17.04
C GLY A 95 10.00 0.00 17.00
N TRP A 96 9.22 0.43 17.99
CA TRP A 96 8.87 1.83 18.25
C TRP A 96 8.49 2.04 19.73
N GLY A 97 8.42 3.29 20.19
CA GLY A 97 7.96 3.63 21.54
C GLY A 97 9.02 3.58 22.66
N GLY A 98 10.28 3.29 22.31
CA GLY A 98 11.42 3.21 23.23
C GLY A 98 11.64 1.80 23.80
N PRO A 99 12.77 1.53 24.46
CA PRO A 99 13.13 0.19 24.92
C PRO A 99 12.26 -0.30 26.09
N GLY A 100 12.22 -1.62 26.28
CA GLY A 100 11.61 -2.28 27.45
C GLY A 100 10.14 -2.68 27.30
N GLY A 101 9.51 -2.42 26.15
CA GLY A 101 8.15 -2.84 25.82
C GLY A 101 8.09 -3.93 24.75
N TYR A 102 6.87 -4.17 24.28
CA TYR A 102 6.56 -5.09 23.20
C TYR A 102 5.60 -4.46 22.20
N VAL A 103 5.83 -4.71 20.92
CA VAL A 103 5.02 -4.21 19.80
C VAL A 103 4.37 -5.37 19.06
N TYR A 104 3.22 -5.08 18.48
CA TYR A 104 2.35 -6.04 17.82
C TYR A 104 1.74 -5.44 16.56
N GLN A 105 1.55 -6.27 15.55
CA GLN A 105 0.96 -5.89 14.27
C GLN A 105 0.05 -7.02 13.77
N LYS A 106 -1.14 -6.67 13.28
CA LYS A 106 -1.90 -7.53 12.35
C LYS A 106 -1.25 -7.44 10.97
N ALA A 107 -1.23 -8.55 10.22
CA ALA A 107 -0.85 -8.48 8.82
C ALA A 107 -1.87 -7.65 8.06
N TYR A 108 -1.39 -6.73 7.23
CA TYR A 108 -2.21 -5.83 6.43
C TYR A 108 -1.57 -5.57 5.07
N VAL A 109 -2.39 -5.51 4.03
CA VAL A 109 -2.02 -5.05 2.70
C VAL A 109 -3.10 -4.14 2.15
N GLU A 110 -2.69 -3.08 1.47
CA GLU A 110 -3.57 -2.19 0.72
C GLU A 110 -3.10 -2.09 -0.73
N PHE A 111 -4.03 -2.27 -1.66
CA PHE A 111 -3.72 -2.41 -3.08
C PHE A 111 -4.85 -1.94 -3.98
N PHE A 112 -4.50 -1.65 -5.23
CA PHE A 112 -5.48 -1.52 -6.31
C PHE A 112 -5.69 -2.85 -7.04
N CYS A 113 -6.91 -3.19 -7.41
CA CYS A 113 -7.17 -4.34 -8.28
C CYS A 113 -8.41 -4.13 -9.17
N SER A 114 -8.45 -4.87 -10.29
CA SER A 114 -9.59 -4.89 -11.21
C SER A 114 -10.86 -5.47 -10.54
N PRO A 115 -12.07 -5.15 -11.03
CA PRO A 115 -13.33 -5.71 -10.53
C PRO A 115 -13.37 -7.26 -10.51
N GLU A 116 -12.75 -7.91 -11.50
CA GLU A 116 -12.67 -9.37 -11.63
C GLU A 116 -11.82 -9.96 -10.50
N ARG A 117 -10.63 -9.39 -10.26
CA ARG A 117 -9.74 -9.78 -9.16
C ARG A 117 -10.36 -9.52 -7.79
N LEU A 118 -11.07 -8.41 -7.61
CA LEU A 118 -11.82 -8.14 -6.37
C LEU A 118 -12.89 -9.21 -6.13
N THR A 119 -13.65 -9.58 -7.17
CA THR A 119 -14.69 -10.61 -7.06
C THR A 119 -14.10 -11.96 -6.66
N ALA A 120 -12.97 -12.34 -7.28
CA ALA A 120 -12.25 -13.56 -6.92
C ALA A 120 -11.77 -13.54 -5.46
N LEU A 121 -11.15 -12.43 -5.03
CA LEU A 121 -10.66 -12.27 -3.66
C LEU A 121 -11.79 -12.36 -2.62
N VAL A 122 -12.88 -11.61 -2.81
CA VAL A 122 -14.04 -11.63 -1.90
C VAL A 122 -14.65 -13.04 -1.85
N GLY A 123 -14.65 -13.77 -2.97
CA GLY A 123 -15.03 -15.17 -3.02
C GLY A 123 -14.16 -16.05 -2.12
N GLN A 124 -12.83 -15.89 -2.19
CA GLN A 124 -11.88 -16.65 -1.37
C GLN A 124 -11.95 -16.28 0.11
N CYS A 125 -12.13 -15.00 0.47
CA CYS A 125 -12.22 -14.54 1.86
C CYS A 125 -13.27 -15.29 2.69
N LYS A 126 -14.30 -15.88 2.07
CA LYS A 126 -15.29 -16.74 2.76
C LYS A 126 -14.69 -17.96 3.46
N GLN A 127 -13.52 -18.43 3.00
CA GLN A 127 -12.78 -19.54 3.58
C GLN A 127 -11.78 -19.09 4.66
N PHE A 128 -11.59 -17.77 4.82
CA PHE A 128 -10.64 -17.17 5.75
C PHE A 128 -11.39 -16.21 6.69
N PRO A 129 -12.07 -16.75 7.72
CA PRO A 129 -12.98 -15.96 8.57
C PRO A 129 -12.28 -14.88 9.39
N SER A 130 -10.96 -14.94 9.55
CA SER A 130 -10.16 -13.88 10.19
C SER A 130 -9.94 -12.67 9.30
N LEU A 131 -10.16 -12.77 7.98
CA LEU A 131 -9.91 -11.68 7.05
C LEU A 131 -11.06 -10.66 7.04
N THR A 132 -10.68 -9.40 7.18
CA THR A 132 -11.57 -8.25 6.98
C THR A 132 -11.10 -7.41 5.82
N TYR A 133 -12.02 -6.91 5.00
CA TYR A 133 -11.70 -6.07 3.85
C TYR A 133 -12.62 -4.85 3.72
N LEU A 134 -12.04 -3.78 3.15
CA LEU A 134 -12.74 -2.60 2.64
C LEU A 134 -12.32 -2.42 1.19
N ALA A 135 -13.27 -2.35 0.25
CA ALA A 135 -12.98 -2.16 -1.17
C ALA A 135 -13.84 -1.03 -1.73
N VAL A 136 -13.22 0.01 -2.27
CA VAL A 136 -13.91 1.20 -2.79
C VAL A 136 -13.39 1.58 -4.17
N ASN A 137 -14.29 1.86 -5.11
CA ASN A 137 -13.91 2.41 -6.40
C ASN A 137 -13.80 3.95 -6.33
N LYS A 138 -13.37 4.56 -7.44
CA LYS A 138 -13.22 6.02 -7.54
C LYS A 138 -14.53 6.76 -7.24
N GLU A 139 -15.66 6.21 -7.68
CA GLU A 139 -17.01 6.77 -7.49
C GLU A 139 -17.52 6.66 -6.04
N GLY A 140 -16.83 5.91 -5.18
CA GLY A 140 -17.20 5.74 -3.76
C GLY A 140 -18.12 4.55 -3.48
N SER A 141 -18.30 3.62 -4.43
CA SER A 141 -19.01 2.36 -4.21
C SER A 141 -18.17 1.44 -3.31
N LEU A 142 -18.55 1.37 -2.05
CA LEU A 142 -17.91 0.55 -1.02
C LEU A 142 -18.48 -0.87 -0.98
N LYS A 143 -17.60 -1.87 -0.91
CA LYS A 143 -17.89 -3.27 -0.61
C LYS A 143 -17.04 -3.68 0.59
N SER A 144 -17.65 -4.30 1.60
CA SER A 144 -16.96 -4.67 2.84
C SER A 144 -17.63 -5.84 3.56
N ASN A 145 -16.89 -6.50 4.44
CA ASN A 145 -17.41 -7.44 5.44
C ASN A 145 -17.29 -6.91 6.89
N VAL A 146 -17.02 -5.62 7.08
CA VAL A 146 -17.06 -4.94 8.38
C VAL A 146 -18.16 -3.87 8.41
N SER A 147 -18.57 -3.46 9.61
CA SER A 147 -19.55 -2.39 9.80
C SER A 147 -18.92 -1.02 9.52
N ASN A 148 -19.75 -0.05 9.09
CA ASN A 148 -19.30 1.32 8.81
C ASN A 148 -18.73 2.05 10.04
N ASN A 149 -19.05 1.57 11.26
CA ASN A 149 -18.58 2.16 12.52
C ASN A 149 -17.44 1.36 13.16
N ASP A 150 -16.98 0.27 12.54
CA ASP A 150 -15.91 -0.53 13.10
C ASP A 150 -14.56 0.19 12.95
N VAL A 151 -13.75 0.14 14.01
CA VAL A 151 -12.37 0.64 14.01
C VAL A 151 -11.47 -0.53 14.35
N ASN A 152 -10.67 -0.97 13.37
CA ASN A 152 -9.80 -2.12 13.53
C ASN A 152 -8.38 -1.69 13.89
N ALA A 153 -7.94 -1.91 15.13
CA ALA A 153 -6.54 -1.68 15.51
C ALA A 153 -5.63 -2.70 14.82
N VAL A 154 -4.64 -2.20 14.09
CA VAL A 154 -3.68 -3.02 13.32
C VAL A 154 -2.26 -2.95 13.85
N THR A 155 -1.91 -1.91 14.61
CA THR A 155 -0.62 -1.78 15.28
C THR A 155 -0.81 -1.27 16.70
N TRP A 156 -0.22 -1.96 17.68
CA TRP A 156 -0.27 -1.55 19.08
C TRP A 156 1.00 -1.93 19.85
N GLY A 157 1.18 -1.31 21.01
CA GLY A 157 2.34 -1.52 21.86
C GLY A 157 2.00 -1.48 23.34
N VAL A 158 2.69 -2.33 24.10
CA VAL A 158 2.58 -2.44 25.56
C VAL A 158 3.93 -2.07 26.15
N PHE A 159 3.96 -1.05 27.01
CA PHE A 159 5.18 -0.47 27.55
C PHE A 159 5.14 -0.40 29.08
N PRO A 160 6.30 -0.45 29.77
CA PRO A 160 6.34 -0.35 31.23
C PRO A 160 5.68 0.94 31.73
N ALA A 161 4.77 0.80 32.70
CA ALA A 161 4.07 1.90 33.38
C ALA A 161 3.33 2.88 32.44
N LYS A 162 2.79 2.39 31.31
CA LYS A 162 1.97 3.16 30.38
C LYS A 162 0.71 2.39 30.01
N GLU A 163 -0.33 3.11 29.60
CA GLU A 163 -1.48 2.53 28.90
C GLU A 163 -1.05 1.94 27.55
N ILE A 164 -1.91 1.07 26.98
CA ILE A 164 -1.70 0.52 25.64
C ILE A 164 -1.77 1.66 24.63
N ILE A 165 -0.82 1.70 23.71
CA ILE A 165 -0.78 2.69 22.63
C ILE A 165 -1.13 1.96 21.33
N GLN A 166 -2.11 2.46 20.58
CA GLN A 166 -2.56 1.93 19.30
C GLN A 166 -2.46 2.99 18.20
N PRO A 167 -1.26 3.23 17.62
CA PRO A 167 -1.05 4.36 16.72
C PRO A 167 -1.68 4.19 15.33
N THR A 168 -2.08 2.97 14.96
CA THR A 168 -2.58 2.68 13.62
C THR A 168 -3.84 1.84 13.67
N VAL A 169 -4.88 2.33 13.01
CA VAL A 169 -6.17 1.68 12.84
C VAL A 169 -6.58 1.69 11.37
N VAL A 170 -7.46 0.76 11.01
CA VAL A 170 -8.17 0.74 9.73
C VAL A 170 -9.65 0.92 10.04
N ASP A 171 -10.26 1.97 9.50
CA ASP A 171 -11.68 2.25 9.64
C ASP A 171 -12.30 2.74 8.33
N PRO A 172 -13.61 2.47 8.08
CA PRO A 172 -14.26 2.85 6.84
C PRO A 172 -14.30 4.36 6.57
N ALA A 173 -14.46 5.20 7.60
CA ALA A 173 -14.59 6.64 7.44
C ALA A 173 -13.28 7.26 6.94
N SER A 174 -12.16 6.93 7.58
CA SER A 174 -10.82 7.36 7.15
C SER A 174 -10.48 6.81 5.77
N PHE A 175 -10.86 5.56 5.48
CA PHE A 175 -10.61 4.94 4.18
C PHE A 175 -11.34 5.67 3.03
N MET A 176 -12.58 6.10 3.26
CA MET A 176 -13.35 6.90 2.29
C MET A 176 -12.73 8.27 2.01
N VAL A 177 -12.08 8.89 3.01
CA VAL A 177 -11.35 10.16 2.81
C VAL A 177 -10.02 9.92 2.10
N TRP A 178 -9.30 8.86 2.49
CA TRP A 178 -8.02 8.49 1.88
C TRP A 178 -8.16 8.14 0.39
N LYS A 179 -9.25 7.48 -0.02
CA LYS A 179 -9.45 7.01 -1.40
C LYS A 179 -9.20 8.10 -2.43
N ASP A 180 -9.67 9.33 -2.19
CA ASP A 180 -9.61 10.40 -3.19
C ASP A 180 -8.15 10.75 -3.49
N LYS A 181 -7.33 10.89 -2.45
CA LYS A 181 -5.89 11.12 -2.60
C LYS A 181 -5.19 9.91 -3.23
N ALA A 182 -5.54 8.69 -2.82
CA ALA A 182 -4.95 7.47 -3.38
C ALA A 182 -5.21 7.34 -4.89
N PHE A 183 -6.43 7.61 -5.35
CA PHE A 183 -6.80 7.61 -6.77
C PHE A 183 -6.18 8.80 -7.52
N GLU A 184 -6.03 9.97 -6.90
CA GLU A 184 -5.40 11.12 -7.54
C GLU A 184 -3.93 10.91 -7.86
N ILE A 185 -3.18 10.15 -7.04
CA ILE A 185 -1.76 9.86 -7.25
C ILE A 185 -1.50 9.22 -8.63
N TRP A 186 -2.38 8.32 -9.08
CA TRP A 186 -2.30 7.71 -10.41
C TRP A 186 -2.12 8.76 -11.52
N SER A 187 -2.93 9.83 -11.52
CA SER A 187 -2.83 10.89 -12.53
C SER A 187 -1.78 11.92 -12.19
N ARG A 188 -1.87 12.50 -10.98
CA ARG A 188 -1.11 13.70 -10.60
C ARG A 188 0.38 13.43 -10.51
N VAL A 189 0.74 12.20 -10.15
CA VAL A 189 2.12 11.79 -9.96
C VAL A 189 2.58 10.94 -11.14
N TRP A 190 1.97 9.78 -11.38
CA TRP A 190 2.52 8.83 -12.36
C TRP A 190 2.15 9.15 -13.82
N ALA A 191 0.86 9.34 -14.14
CA ALA A 191 0.45 9.66 -15.51
C ALA A 191 1.07 10.98 -16.01
N ASN A 192 1.26 11.94 -15.11
CA ASN A 192 1.89 13.23 -15.41
C ASN A 192 3.41 13.15 -15.66
N LEU A 193 4.06 11.99 -15.46
CA LEU A 193 5.44 11.78 -15.92
C LEU A 193 5.51 11.65 -17.45
N TYR A 194 4.37 11.45 -18.11
CA TYR A 194 4.25 11.26 -19.55
C TYR A 194 3.58 12.46 -20.24
N PRO A 195 3.99 12.78 -21.49
CA PRO A 195 3.24 13.70 -22.34
C PRO A 195 1.77 13.28 -22.48
N GLU A 196 0.89 14.25 -22.72
CA GLU A 196 -0.56 13.99 -22.78
C GLU A 196 -0.97 12.99 -23.88
N ALA A 197 -0.26 13.00 -25.02
CA ALA A 197 -0.50 12.11 -26.14
C ALA A 197 0.21 10.73 -26.02
N ASP A 198 0.96 10.47 -24.95
CA ASP A 198 1.69 9.22 -24.79
C ASP A 198 0.72 8.05 -24.50
N PRO A 199 0.77 6.94 -25.25
CA PRO A 199 -0.08 5.77 -25.00
C PRO A 199 0.05 5.19 -23.59
N SER A 200 1.23 5.30 -22.95
CA SER A 200 1.47 4.81 -21.59
C SER A 200 0.58 5.52 -20.57
N ARG A 201 0.31 6.82 -20.80
CA ARG A 201 -0.60 7.62 -19.99
C ARG A 201 -2.01 7.05 -19.99
N LYS A 202 -2.47 6.56 -21.15
CA LYS A 202 -3.80 5.95 -21.30
C LYS A 202 -3.94 4.69 -20.47
N VAL A 203 -2.92 3.82 -20.47
CA VAL A 203 -2.91 2.58 -19.65
C VAL A 203 -3.08 2.90 -18.16
N ILE A 204 -2.35 3.92 -17.66
CA ILE A 204 -2.42 4.36 -16.26
C ILE A 204 -3.81 4.90 -15.91
N GLU A 205 -4.40 5.73 -16.77
CA GLU A 205 -5.74 6.30 -16.56
C GLU A 205 -6.87 5.25 -16.66
N GLU A 206 -6.70 4.23 -17.52
CA GLU A 206 -7.62 3.09 -17.61
C GLU A 206 -7.62 2.28 -16.31
N VAL A 207 -6.44 2.02 -15.71
CA VAL A 207 -6.35 1.38 -14.38
C VAL A 207 -7.06 2.23 -13.32
N LYS A 208 -6.71 3.51 -13.23
CA LYS A 208 -7.31 4.43 -12.25
C LYS A 208 -8.83 4.47 -12.33
N SER A 209 -9.39 4.47 -13.54
CA SER A 209 -10.83 4.62 -13.76
C SER A 209 -11.63 3.34 -13.53
N SER A 210 -11.01 2.16 -13.62
CA SER A 210 -11.71 0.87 -13.51
C SER A 210 -11.44 0.10 -12.22
N TYR A 211 -10.36 0.42 -11.49
CA TYR A 211 -9.91 -0.38 -10.34
C TYR A 211 -10.61 0.02 -9.02
N TYR A 212 -10.58 -0.91 -8.08
CA TYR A 212 -10.91 -0.68 -6.67
C TYR A 212 -9.64 -0.51 -5.85
N LEU A 213 -9.66 0.42 -4.90
CA LEU A 213 -8.73 0.46 -3.78
C LEU A 213 -9.24 -0.49 -2.69
N VAL A 214 -8.39 -1.38 -2.20
CA VAL A 214 -8.74 -2.43 -1.24
C VAL A 214 -7.78 -2.40 -0.06
N SER A 215 -8.32 -2.40 1.16
CA SER A 215 -7.61 -2.72 2.39
C SER A 215 -8.00 -4.13 2.82
N LEU A 216 -7.01 -4.98 3.13
CA LEU A 216 -7.19 -6.35 3.63
C LEU A 216 -6.37 -6.54 4.90
N VAL A 217 -7.01 -7.01 5.96
CA VAL A 217 -6.40 -7.23 7.28
C VAL A 217 -6.68 -8.66 7.72
N ASP A 218 -5.66 -9.35 8.22
CA ASP A 218 -5.82 -10.62 8.92
C ASP A 218 -5.87 -10.39 10.44
N ASN A 219 -7.01 -10.73 11.04
CA ASN A 219 -7.23 -10.53 12.46
C ASN A 219 -6.58 -11.61 13.34
N ASP A 220 -6.19 -12.75 12.76
CA ASP A 220 -5.37 -13.74 13.46
C ASP A 220 -3.89 -13.37 13.36
N TYR A 221 -3.47 -12.36 14.14
CA TYR A 221 -2.08 -11.89 14.13
C TYR A 221 -1.06 -12.89 14.72
N VAL A 222 -1.54 -13.99 15.33
CA VAL A 222 -0.70 -14.97 15.99
C VAL A 222 -0.38 -16.13 15.04
N HIS A 223 -1.37 -16.61 14.31
CA HIS A 223 -1.26 -17.81 13.47
C HIS A 223 -1.76 -17.63 12.02
N GLY A 224 -2.31 -16.45 11.70
CA GLY A 224 -2.84 -16.14 10.38
C GLY A 224 -1.76 -16.09 9.30
N ASP A 225 -2.20 -16.31 8.07
CA ASP A 225 -1.42 -16.13 6.85
C ASP A 225 -2.27 -15.35 5.85
N LEU A 226 -2.12 -14.03 5.89
CA LEU A 226 -2.82 -13.12 4.99
C LEU A 226 -2.61 -13.48 3.53
N PHE A 227 -1.43 -13.99 3.15
CA PHE A 227 -1.09 -14.22 1.74
C PHE A 227 -1.70 -15.52 1.21
N ALA A 228 -2.10 -16.45 2.08
CA ALA A 228 -2.73 -17.71 1.69
C ALA A 228 -4.00 -17.51 0.85
N VAL A 229 -4.75 -16.42 1.08
CA VAL A 229 -5.98 -16.11 0.31
C VAL A 229 -5.70 -15.91 -1.18
N PHE A 230 -4.49 -15.49 -1.55
CA PHE A 230 -4.10 -15.21 -2.94
C PHE A 230 -3.59 -16.45 -3.67
N ASN A 231 -3.31 -17.57 -2.98
CA ASN A 231 -2.78 -18.78 -3.62
C ASN A 231 -3.77 -19.40 -4.61
N SER A 232 -5.06 -19.25 -4.35
CA SER A 232 -6.16 -19.80 -5.14
C SER A 232 -6.73 -18.83 -6.19
N ILE A 233 -6.04 -17.71 -6.45
CA ILE A 233 -6.46 -16.64 -7.38
C ILE A 233 -5.44 -16.45 -8.51
#